data_AF-A0A947G424-F1
#
_entry.id   AF-A0A947G424-F1
#
_cell.length_a   1.000
_cell.length_b   1.000
_cell.length_c   1.000
_cell.angle_alpha   90.00
_cell.angle_beta   90.00
_cell.angle_gamma   90.00
#
_symmetry.space_group_name_H-M   'P 1'
#
loop_
_entity.id
_entity.type
_entity.pdbx_description
1 polymer ?
#
loop_
_entity_poly.entity_id
_entity_poly.type
_entity_poly.pdbx_seq_one_letter_code
_entity_poly.pdbx_strand_id
1 'polypeptide(L)'
;IVPGAIGSMVRAQVAGDSEETDRLASALAPVLRLVTCSVSSVRTLPNGQSVEVTDKFRNPVPLKTMMAGLGMMSPAKRPPLGRMSATAVTHCRDALRQVHAADPGILGPIEEAFDVRIDQRLGDDAKWSALGR
;
A
#
# COMPACT_ATOMS: atom_id res chain seq x y z
N ILE A 1 4.61 7.81 -1.71
CA ILE A 1 5.11 7.16 -0.47
C ILE A 1 6.63 7.18 -0.49
N VAL A 2 7.31 6.57 -1.48
CA VAL A 2 8.78 6.36 -1.46
C VAL A 2 9.54 7.03 -2.63
N PRO A 3 9.42 8.36 -2.83
CA PRO A 3 10.07 9.02 -3.98
C PRO A 3 11.60 8.87 -3.98
N GLY A 4 12.25 8.86 -2.81
CA GLY A 4 13.71 8.70 -2.69
C GLY A 4 14.21 7.35 -3.23
N ALA A 5 13.57 6.24 -2.81
CA ALA A 5 13.93 4.89 -3.26
C ALA A 5 13.73 4.71 -4.77
N ILE A 6 12.65 5.25 -5.33
CA ILE A 6 12.42 5.25 -6.79
C ILE A 6 13.53 6.02 -7.51
N GLY A 7 13.92 7.19 -6.99
CA GLY A 7 15.03 7.97 -7.54
C GLY A 7 16.36 7.24 -7.49
N SER A 8 16.65 6.52 -6.39
CA SER A 8 17.86 5.70 -6.27
C SER A 8 17.87 4.54 -7.26
N MET A 9 16.73 3.85 -7.45
CA MET A 9 16.60 2.76 -8.42
C MET A 9 16.87 3.25 -9.85
N VAL A 10 16.34 4.42 -10.22
CA VAL A 10 16.61 5.01 -11.55
C VAL A 10 18.09 5.39 -11.70
N ARG A 11 18.72 5.96 -10.67
CA ARG A 11 20.15 6.30 -10.72
C ARG A 11 21.04 5.06 -10.83
N ALA A 12 20.73 3.99 -10.11
CA ALA A 12 21.44 2.72 -10.22
C ALA A 12 21.37 2.16 -11.65
N GLN A 13 20.17 2.16 -12.24
CA GLN A 13 19.97 1.72 -13.63
C GLN A 13 20.78 2.57 -14.63
N VAL A 14 20.82 3.89 -14.44
CA VAL A 14 21.62 4.80 -15.29
C VAL A 14 23.12 4.55 -15.14
N ALA A 15 23.59 4.22 -13.94
CA ALA A 15 24.98 3.90 -13.65
C ALA A 15 25.41 2.50 -14.12
N GLY A 16 24.46 1.66 -14.60
CA GLY A 16 24.73 0.27 -14.96
C GLY A 16 24.90 -0.65 -13.74
N ASP A 17 24.48 -0.21 -12.56
CA ASP A 17 24.50 -0.99 -11.33
C ASP A 17 23.26 -1.91 -11.28
N SER A 18 23.38 -3.06 -11.94
CA SER A 18 22.30 -4.05 -12.02
C SER A 18 21.94 -4.64 -10.67
N GLU A 19 22.91 -4.83 -9.76
CA GLU A 19 22.67 -5.40 -8.44
C GLU A 19 21.78 -4.50 -7.60
N GLU A 20 22.11 -3.21 -7.49
CA GLU A 20 21.30 -2.26 -6.73
C GLU A 20 19.94 -2.02 -7.39
N THR A 21 19.90 -2.01 -8.72
CA THR A 21 18.64 -1.89 -9.46
C THR A 21 17.70 -3.04 -9.15
N ASP A 22 18.17 -4.29 -9.25
CA ASP A 22 17.36 -5.49 -9.01
C ASP A 22 16.93 -5.59 -7.55
N ARG A 23 17.82 -5.21 -6.61
CA ARG A 23 17.50 -5.14 -5.18
C ARG A 23 16.35 -4.17 -4.92
N LEU A 24 16.44 -2.93 -5.40
CA LEU A 24 15.40 -1.91 -5.20
C LEU A 24 14.10 -2.25 -5.95
N ALA A 25 14.20 -2.77 -7.17
CA ALA A 25 13.03 -3.21 -7.94
C ALA A 25 12.26 -4.31 -7.21
N SER A 26 12.97 -5.29 -6.65
CA SER A 26 12.39 -6.39 -5.87
C SER A 26 11.76 -5.89 -4.58
N ALA A 27 12.46 -5.03 -3.83
CA ALA A 27 11.97 -4.46 -2.59
C ALA A 27 10.73 -3.57 -2.79
N LEU A 28 10.66 -2.82 -3.89
CA LEU A 28 9.55 -1.90 -4.20
C LEU A 28 8.37 -2.59 -4.91
N ALA A 29 8.57 -3.79 -5.49
CA ALA A 29 7.57 -4.50 -6.25
C ALA A 29 6.20 -4.67 -5.53
N PRO A 30 6.12 -4.99 -4.21
CA PRO A 30 4.84 -5.19 -3.55
C PRO A 30 3.92 -3.97 -3.64
N VAL A 31 4.45 -2.76 -3.46
CA VAL A 31 3.66 -1.52 -3.51
C VAL A 31 3.43 -1.03 -4.94
N LEU A 32 4.39 -1.24 -5.85
CA LEU A 32 4.24 -0.85 -7.26
C LEU A 32 3.18 -1.71 -8.00
N ARG A 33 2.98 -2.96 -7.58
CA ARG A 33 1.91 -3.84 -8.12
C ARG A 33 0.50 -3.37 -7.72
N LEU A 34 0.36 -2.52 -6.71
CA LEU A 34 -0.95 -2.04 -6.22
C LEU A 34 -1.53 -0.84 -6.98
N VAL A 35 -1.05 -0.54 -8.20
CA VAL A 35 -1.68 0.46 -9.09
C VAL A 35 -3.17 0.15 -9.32
N THR A 36 -3.51 -1.14 -9.37
CA THR A 36 -4.88 -1.64 -9.22
C THR A 36 -4.89 -2.76 -8.18
N CYS A 37 -5.48 -2.51 -7.01
CA CYS A 37 -5.71 -3.54 -6.01
C CYS A 37 -7.00 -4.29 -6.37
N SER A 38 -6.87 -5.54 -6.79
CA SER A 38 -8.02 -6.41 -7.10
C SER A 38 -8.17 -7.46 -6.00
N VAL A 39 -9.36 -7.58 -5.42
CA VAL A 39 -9.68 -8.63 -4.44
C VAL A 39 -10.98 -9.32 -4.83
N SER A 40 -11.00 -10.65 -4.76
CA SER A 40 -12.21 -11.45 -4.99
C SER A 40 -12.86 -11.80 -3.65
N SER A 41 -14.19 -11.79 -3.62
CA SER A 41 -14.99 -12.20 -2.47
C SER A 41 -16.28 -12.87 -2.95
N VAL A 42 -16.78 -13.85 -2.20
CA VAL A 42 -18.08 -14.44 -2.45
C VAL A 42 -19.15 -13.56 -1.84
N ARG A 43 -20.19 -13.23 -2.61
CA ARG A 43 -21.35 -12.46 -2.14
C ARG A 43 -22.62 -13.27 -2.35
N THR A 44 -23.45 -13.32 -1.32
CA THR A 44 -24.79 -13.89 -1.41
C THR A 44 -25.75 -12.82 -1.92
N LEU A 45 -26.38 -13.08 -3.05
CA LEU A 45 -27.39 -12.21 -3.67
C LEU A 45 -28.73 -12.34 -2.92
N PRO A 46 -29.67 -11.38 -3.09
CA PRO A 46 -30.98 -11.45 -2.44
C PRO A 46 -31.80 -12.71 -2.76
N ASN A 47 -31.50 -13.39 -3.88
CA ASN A 47 -32.13 -14.65 -4.28
C ASN A 47 -31.47 -15.90 -3.67
N GLY A 48 -30.51 -15.72 -2.74
CA GLY A 48 -29.77 -16.82 -2.08
C GLY A 48 -28.59 -17.38 -2.87
N GLN A 49 -28.36 -16.96 -4.12
CA GLN A 49 -27.22 -17.42 -4.90
C GLN A 49 -25.92 -16.80 -4.41
N SER A 50 -24.85 -17.60 -4.36
CA SER A 50 -23.51 -17.12 -4.05
C SER A 50 -22.70 -16.95 -5.33
N VAL A 51 -22.13 -15.76 -5.53
CA VAL A 51 -21.32 -15.43 -6.70
C VAL A 51 -19.97 -14.86 -6.26
N GLU A 52 -18.91 -15.25 -6.97
CA GLU A 52 -17.61 -14.61 -6.80
C GLU A 52 -17.61 -13.25 -7.51
N VAL A 53 -17.22 -12.21 -6.79
CA VAL A 53 -17.14 -10.83 -7.29
C VAL A 53 -15.74 -10.29 -7.01
N THR A 54 -15.11 -9.78 -8.06
CA THR A 54 -13.82 -9.07 -7.95
C THR A 54 -14.04 -7.56 -7.84
N ASP A 55 -13.68 -6.99 -6.70
CA ASP A 55 -13.58 -5.55 -6.53
C ASP A 55 -12.22 -5.06 -7.03
N LYS A 56 -12.21 -4.05 -7.92
CA LYS A 56 -10.99 -3.42 -8.43
C LYS A 56 -10.87 -1.98 -7.92
N PHE A 57 -9.93 -1.76 -7.00
CA PHE A 57 -9.60 -0.44 -6.47
C PHE A 57 -8.41 0.14 -7.23
N ARG A 58 -8.68 1.15 -8.06
CA ARG A 58 -7.66 1.81 -8.88
C ARG A 58 -7.04 3.00 -8.15
N ASN A 59 -5.85 3.40 -8.59
CA ASN A 59 -5.25 4.66 -8.15
C ASN A 59 -6.22 5.85 -8.31
N PRO A 60 -6.27 6.78 -7.34
CA PRO A 60 -5.37 6.89 -6.18
C PRO A 60 -5.89 6.19 -4.90
N VAL A 61 -6.93 5.35 -4.96
CA VAL A 61 -7.58 4.83 -3.73
C VAL A 61 -6.64 3.98 -2.86
N PRO A 62 -5.91 2.97 -3.38
CA PRO A 62 -4.94 2.19 -2.59
C PRO A 62 -3.80 3.04 -2.05
N LEU A 63 -3.25 3.93 -2.89
CA LEU A 63 -2.20 4.85 -2.49
C LEU A 63 -2.61 5.71 -1.29
N LYS A 64 -3.80 6.33 -1.34
CA LYS A 64 -4.31 7.16 -0.23
C LYS A 64 -4.63 6.34 1.01
N THR A 65 -5.08 5.09 0.87
CA THR A 65 -5.26 4.18 2.00
C THR A 65 -3.93 3.89 2.69
N MET A 66 -2.89 3.54 1.93
CA MET A 66 -1.55 3.31 2.45
C MET A 66 -0.98 4.56 3.16
N MET A 67 -1.09 5.74 2.52
CA MET A 67 -0.64 7.00 3.11
C MET A 67 -1.37 7.31 4.43
N ALA A 68 -2.67 7.08 4.51
CA ALA A 68 -3.43 7.27 5.74
C ALA A 68 -3.01 6.27 6.83
N GLY A 69 -2.83 4.99 6.49
CA GLY A 69 -2.35 3.96 7.43
C GLY A 69 -0.96 4.26 8.00
N LEU A 70 -0.06 4.79 7.16
CA LEU A 70 1.28 5.25 7.56
C LEU A 70 1.25 6.57 8.34
N GLY A 71 0.12 7.28 8.38
CA GLY A 71 0.01 8.56 9.09
C GLY A 71 0.38 9.79 8.31
N MET A 72 0.58 9.67 7.00
CA MET A 72 0.96 10.79 6.13
C MET A 72 -0.21 11.74 5.84
N MET A 73 -1.45 11.27 6.03
CA MET A 73 -2.66 12.05 5.76
C MET A 73 -3.88 11.52 6.52
N SER A 74 -4.95 12.33 6.52
CA SER A 74 -6.27 11.90 7.03
C SER A 74 -6.87 10.75 6.22
N PRO A 75 -7.59 9.80 6.84
CA PRO A 75 -8.32 8.75 6.13
C PRO A 75 -9.53 9.26 5.34
N ALA A 76 -9.95 10.52 5.56
CA ALA A 76 -11.06 11.12 4.84
C ALA A 76 -10.73 11.28 3.34
N LYS A 77 -11.62 10.75 2.49
CA LYS A 77 -11.51 10.87 1.03
C LYS A 77 -12.67 11.72 0.53
N ARG A 78 -12.37 12.71 -0.30
CA ARG A 78 -13.39 13.52 -0.97
C ARG A 78 -14.10 12.65 -2.03
N PRO A 79 -15.45 12.63 -2.06
CA PRO A 79 -16.19 12.00 -3.15
C PRO A 79 -15.70 12.50 -4.52
N PRO A 80 -15.65 11.64 -5.55
CA PRO A 80 -16.24 10.30 -5.62
C PRO A 80 -15.36 9.17 -5.04
N LEU A 81 -14.22 9.48 -4.42
CA LEU A 81 -13.33 8.46 -3.88
C LEU A 81 -13.94 7.80 -2.62
N GLY A 82 -14.19 6.50 -2.69
CA GLY A 82 -14.71 5.69 -1.58
C GLY A 82 -13.62 5.01 -0.74
N ARG A 83 -14.08 4.30 0.30
CA ARG A 83 -13.25 3.38 1.09
C ARG A 83 -13.04 2.04 0.38
N MET A 84 -12.02 1.31 0.81
CA MET A 84 -11.71 -0.03 0.32
C MET A 84 -12.42 -1.08 1.18
N SER A 85 -12.63 -2.30 0.67
CA SER A 85 -13.04 -3.41 1.53
C SER A 85 -11.93 -3.75 2.53
N ALA A 86 -12.28 -4.35 3.68
CA ALA A 86 -11.30 -4.77 4.68
C ALA A 86 -10.17 -5.64 4.08
N THR A 87 -10.52 -6.61 3.23
CA THR A 87 -9.55 -7.44 2.51
C THR A 87 -8.58 -6.62 1.67
N ALA A 88 -9.07 -5.64 0.91
CA ALA A 88 -8.21 -4.80 0.09
C ALA A 88 -7.31 -3.87 0.93
N VAL A 89 -7.77 -3.43 2.11
CA VAL A 89 -6.93 -2.69 3.06
C VAL A 89 -5.81 -3.58 3.61
N THR A 90 -6.10 -4.83 3.96
CA THR A 90 -5.10 -5.81 4.40
C THR A 90 -4.02 -6.02 3.33
N HIS A 91 -4.41 -6.22 2.06
CA HIS A 91 -3.46 -6.32 0.95
C HIS A 91 -2.53 -5.08 0.85
N CYS A 92 -3.07 -3.88 1.08
CA CYS A 92 -2.26 -2.65 1.08
C CYS A 92 -1.27 -2.63 2.25
N ARG A 93 -1.70 -3.01 3.45
CA ARG A 93 -0.84 -3.08 4.64
C ARG A 93 0.26 -4.11 4.47
N ASP A 94 -0.07 -5.29 3.93
CA ASP A 94 0.89 -6.38 3.77
C ASP A 94 1.95 -6.05 2.72
N ALA A 95 1.60 -5.33 1.65
CA ALA A 95 2.58 -4.82 0.71
C ALA A 95 3.58 -3.86 1.37
N LEU A 96 3.11 -2.97 2.26
CA LEU A 96 4.00 -2.09 3.02
C LEU A 96 4.86 -2.84 4.03
N ARG A 97 4.31 -3.87 4.71
CA ARG A 97 5.08 -4.74 5.60
C ARG A 97 6.17 -5.50 4.84
N GLN A 98 5.88 -5.98 3.63
CA GLN A 98 6.88 -6.63 2.78
C GLN A 98 8.00 -5.67 2.38
N VAL A 99 7.68 -4.43 1.98
CA VAL A 99 8.68 -3.39 1.69
C VAL A 99 9.53 -3.11 2.94
N HIS A 100 8.89 -2.91 4.09
CA HIS A 100 9.57 -2.59 5.35
C HIS A 100 10.46 -3.73 5.84
N ALA A 101 10.02 -4.98 5.68
CA ALA A 101 10.82 -6.15 6.05
C ALA A 101 12.01 -6.36 5.11
N ALA A 102 11.86 -6.04 3.82
CA ALA A 102 12.93 -6.12 2.84
C ALA A 102 14.00 -5.04 3.08
N ASP A 103 13.59 -3.81 3.34
CA ASP A 103 14.48 -2.69 3.63
C ASP A 103 13.73 -1.59 4.42
N PRO A 104 13.92 -1.51 5.75
CA PRO A 104 13.30 -0.47 6.58
C PRO A 104 13.65 0.95 6.12
N GLY A 105 14.82 1.13 5.49
CA GLY A 105 15.29 2.42 4.98
C GLY A 105 14.42 2.98 3.85
N ILE A 106 13.65 2.14 3.15
CA ILE A 106 12.72 2.59 2.09
C ILE A 106 11.56 3.41 2.68
N LEU A 107 11.02 3.02 3.83
CA LEU A 107 9.95 3.76 4.52
C LEU A 107 10.47 4.72 5.58
N GLY A 108 11.71 4.56 6.04
CA GLY A 108 12.37 5.39 7.06
C GLY A 108 12.16 6.91 6.91
N PRO A 109 12.30 7.51 5.71
CA PRO A 109 12.11 8.96 5.52
C PRO A 109 10.72 9.48 5.91
N ILE A 110 9.71 8.61 6.02
CA ILE A 110 8.36 8.98 6.45
C ILE A 110 8.33 9.31 7.94
N GLU A 111 9.14 8.65 8.77
CA GLU A 111 9.18 8.90 10.21
C GLU A 111 9.55 10.35 10.51
N GLU A 112 10.61 10.85 9.87
CA GLU A 112 11.08 12.22 10.02
C GLU A 112 10.10 13.23 9.40
N ALA A 113 9.61 12.97 8.18
CA ALA A 113 8.78 13.92 7.46
C ALA A 113 7.37 14.12 8.06
N PHE A 114 6.85 13.13 8.79
CA PHE A 114 5.49 13.15 9.32
C PHE A 114 5.40 12.96 10.83
N ASP A 115 6.53 12.87 11.53
CA ASP A 115 6.61 12.61 12.98
C ASP A 115 5.80 11.37 13.39
N VAL A 116 6.14 10.23 12.78
CA VAL A 116 5.49 8.93 13.01
C VAL A 116 6.52 7.83 13.27
N ARG A 117 6.07 6.70 13.82
CA ARG A 117 6.87 5.47 13.94
C ARG A 117 6.32 4.40 13.00
N ILE A 118 7.08 3.98 11.98
CA ILE A 118 6.59 3.07 10.94
C ILE A 118 6.21 1.71 11.53
N ASP A 119 7.03 1.14 12.42
CA ASP A 119 6.71 -0.15 13.06
C ASP A 119 5.38 -0.10 13.82
N GLN A 120 5.15 0.97 14.59
CA GLN A 120 3.90 1.15 15.33
C GLN A 120 2.72 1.34 14.38
N ARG A 121 2.89 2.13 13.31
CA ARG A 121 1.86 2.34 12.28
C ARG A 121 1.50 1.03 11.58
N LEU A 122 2.48 0.23 11.18
CA LEU A 122 2.28 -1.06 10.53
C LEU A 122 1.77 -2.13 11.49
N GLY A 123 2.00 -1.99 12.80
CA GLY A 123 1.54 -2.89 13.86
C GLY A 123 0.14 -2.62 14.39
N ASP A 124 -0.43 -1.44 14.17
CA ASP A 124 -1.71 -1.03 14.77
C ASP A 124 -2.95 -1.52 14.00
N ASP A 125 -3.51 -2.65 14.42
CA ASP A 125 -4.69 -3.26 13.79
C ASP A 125 -5.94 -2.36 13.81
N ALA A 126 -6.11 -1.52 14.84
CA ALA A 126 -7.25 -0.63 14.94
C ALA A 126 -7.20 0.46 13.87
N LYS A 127 -6.01 1.05 13.64
CA LYS A 127 -5.81 2.04 12.58
C LYS A 127 -6.12 1.47 11.20
N TRP A 128 -5.66 0.26 10.90
CA TRP A 128 -5.89 -0.34 9.59
C TRP A 128 -7.34 -0.80 9.40
N SER A 129 -7.94 -1.43 10.41
CA SER A 129 -9.35 -1.83 10.37
C SER A 129 -10.29 -0.66 10.11
N ALA A 130 -10.00 0.51 10.69
CA ALA A 130 -10.79 1.73 10.50
C ALA A 130 -10.75 2.31 9.07
N LEU A 131 -9.81 1.89 8.21
CA LEU A 131 -9.73 2.32 6.81
C LEU A 131 -10.65 1.52 5.88
N GLY A 132 -11.15 0.38 6.36
CA GLY A 132 -12.14 -0.45 5.66
C GLY A 132 -13.54 0.18 5.66
N ARG A 133 -14.38 -0.32 4.75
CA ARG A 133 -15.83 -0.24 4.84
C ARG A 133 -16.40 -1.56 5.33
#